data_AF-A0A2P5MR49-F1
#
_entry.id   AF-A0A2P5MR49-F1
#
_cell.length_a   1.000
_cell.length_b   1.000
_cell.length_c   1.000
_cell.angle_alpha   90.00
_cell.angle_beta   90.00
_cell.angle_gamma   90.00
#
_symmetry.space_group_name_H-M   'P 1'
#
loop_
_entity.id
_entity.type
_entity.pdbx_description
1 polymer ?
#
loop_
_entity_poly.entity_id
_entity_poly.type
_entity_poly.pdbx_seq_one_letter_code
_entity_poly.pdbx_strand_id
1 'polypeptide(L)'
;MTTLHEEQLITFVDKMPAFRSSVQRLLQLASDLNADNREIVHVIESDPLMTVKILKVINSPFYGLTQKISSVQRAVVHLGINSIKNMALSVAAIGVLPVKNQADFDSRAFLLHSLTCASLSKMLADRLHVPAEQSSDYFVAGLLHDFGKIVFAEFIPTSYGQVLKIAKEQQLALHDIESEMLGIDHSQAGKLLAQHWGLADALISAIDHHHSDHLHTHLSDCLFAANQISKQLAFGFAGNPVIEVLPARTVQTFGMPLEALILEMGDLSSLKTEALAFID
;
A
#
# COMPACT_ATOMS: atom_id res chain seq x y z
N MET A 1 -16.08 -24.55 2.52
CA MET A 1 -14.97 -23.67 2.95
C MET A 1 -13.78 -24.00 2.09
N THR A 2 -13.18 -22.99 1.45
CA THR A 2 -12.02 -23.17 0.56
C THR A 2 -10.81 -22.72 1.35
N THR A 3 -10.13 -23.65 2.01
CA THR A 3 -8.88 -23.33 2.70
C THR A 3 -7.78 -23.17 1.65
N LEU A 4 -7.16 -21.99 1.59
CA LEU A 4 -6.00 -21.71 0.75
C LEU A 4 -4.74 -22.19 1.47
N HIS A 5 -3.91 -22.94 0.74
CA HIS A 5 -2.57 -23.28 1.18
C HIS A 5 -1.55 -22.30 0.62
N GLU A 6 -0.42 -22.13 1.32
CA GLU A 6 0.66 -21.20 0.94
C GLU A 6 1.14 -21.42 -0.51
N GLU A 7 1.28 -22.67 -0.95
CA GLU A 7 1.65 -23.01 -2.34
C GLU A 7 0.66 -22.47 -3.38
N GLN A 8 -0.64 -22.45 -3.07
CA GLN A 8 -1.66 -21.89 -3.95
C GLN A 8 -1.57 -20.36 -3.97
N LEU A 9 -1.27 -19.74 -2.84
CA LEU A 9 -1.09 -18.28 -2.75
C LEU A 9 0.14 -17.83 -3.53
N ILE A 10 1.25 -18.55 -3.45
CA ILE A 10 2.45 -18.32 -4.28
C ILE A 10 2.07 -18.40 -5.76
N THR A 11 1.32 -19.44 -6.16
CA THR A 11 0.85 -19.59 -7.55
C THR A 11 -0.03 -18.42 -8.00
N PHE A 12 -0.85 -17.85 -7.13
CA PHE A 12 -1.67 -16.68 -7.43
C PHE A 12 -0.81 -15.42 -7.60
N VAL A 13 0.13 -15.20 -6.68
CA VAL A 13 1.09 -14.09 -6.75
C VAL A 13 1.88 -14.14 -8.05
N ASP A 14 2.39 -15.31 -8.45
CA ASP A 14 3.13 -15.52 -9.71
C ASP A 14 2.27 -15.24 -10.96
N LYS A 15 0.96 -15.49 -10.87
CA LYS A 15 0.00 -15.33 -11.98
C LYS A 15 -0.64 -13.95 -12.05
N MET A 16 -0.37 -13.05 -11.09
CA MET A 16 -0.95 -11.71 -11.06
C MET A 16 -0.80 -11.07 -12.45
N PRO A 17 -1.88 -10.48 -13.02
CA PRO A 17 -1.92 -10.05 -14.41
C PRO A 17 -0.64 -9.34 -14.81
N ALA A 18 -0.04 -9.85 -15.89
CA ALA A 18 1.23 -9.38 -16.40
C ALA A 18 1.19 -7.87 -16.55
N PHE A 19 2.02 -7.22 -15.76
CA PHE A 19 2.27 -5.81 -15.91
C PHE A 19 2.80 -5.50 -17.33
N ARG A 20 2.75 -4.23 -17.77
CA ARG A 20 3.47 -3.83 -19.01
C ARG A 20 4.91 -4.35 -18.98
N SER A 21 5.51 -4.64 -20.13
CA SER A 21 6.87 -5.19 -20.24
C SER A 21 7.91 -4.43 -19.41
N SER A 22 7.75 -3.10 -19.28
CA SER A 22 8.51 -2.22 -18.40
C SER A 22 8.45 -2.65 -16.94
N VAL A 23 7.27 -2.93 -16.43
CA VAL A 23 7.08 -3.35 -15.05
C VAL A 23 7.55 -4.79 -14.82
N GLN A 24 7.34 -5.70 -15.78
CA GLN A 24 7.90 -7.06 -15.67
C GLN A 24 9.43 -7.00 -15.57
N ARG A 25 10.05 -6.15 -16.40
CA ARG A 25 11.49 -5.91 -16.33
C ARG A 25 11.89 -5.26 -15.00
N LEU A 26 11.10 -4.31 -14.49
CA LEU A 26 11.32 -3.69 -13.19
C LEU A 26 11.28 -4.72 -12.05
N LEU A 27 10.33 -5.66 -12.08
CA LEU A 27 10.20 -6.74 -11.10
C LEU A 27 11.37 -7.72 -11.14
N GLN A 28 11.80 -8.10 -12.35
CA GLN A 28 13.01 -8.92 -12.53
C GLN A 28 14.25 -8.24 -11.96
N LEU A 29 14.42 -6.94 -12.22
CA LEU A 29 15.55 -6.18 -11.69
C LEU A 29 15.43 -5.94 -10.18
N ALA A 30 14.21 -5.84 -9.64
CA ALA A 30 14.00 -5.62 -8.23
C ALA A 30 14.28 -6.85 -7.37
N SER A 31 14.09 -8.05 -7.91
CA SER A 31 14.36 -9.33 -7.26
C SER A 31 15.80 -9.84 -7.45
N ASP A 32 16.58 -9.26 -8.38
CA ASP A 32 17.99 -9.59 -8.59
C ASP A 32 18.90 -8.71 -7.72
N LEU A 33 19.57 -9.33 -6.74
CA LEU A 33 20.52 -8.67 -5.83
C LEU A 33 21.75 -8.07 -6.53
N ASN A 34 22.03 -8.46 -7.78
CA ASN A 34 23.15 -7.96 -8.58
C ASN A 34 22.73 -6.94 -9.65
N ALA A 35 21.44 -6.59 -9.74
CA ALA A 35 20.94 -5.68 -10.76
C ALA A 35 21.58 -4.29 -10.66
N ASP A 36 21.96 -3.72 -11.81
CA ASP A 36 22.44 -2.34 -11.87
C ASP A 36 21.24 -1.39 -11.68
N ASN A 37 21.33 -0.55 -10.65
CA ASN A 37 20.41 0.56 -10.37
C ASN A 37 20.14 1.46 -11.58
N ARG A 38 21.09 1.57 -12.51
CA ARG A 38 20.91 2.31 -13.77
C ARG A 38 19.92 1.63 -14.70
N GLU A 39 19.84 0.31 -14.71
CA GLU A 39 18.85 -0.42 -15.50
C GLU A 39 17.43 -0.19 -14.96
N ILE A 40 17.26 -0.14 -13.64
CA ILE A 40 15.97 0.20 -13.01
C ILE A 40 15.50 1.58 -13.48
N VAL A 41 16.38 2.58 -13.42
CA VAL A 41 16.06 3.93 -13.90
C VAL A 41 15.73 3.91 -15.39
N HIS A 42 16.53 3.23 -16.20
CA HIS A 42 16.29 3.15 -17.64
C HIS A 42 14.93 2.53 -17.99
N VAL A 43 14.53 1.49 -17.26
CA VAL A 43 13.24 0.83 -17.43
C VAL A 43 12.08 1.77 -17.09
N ILE A 44 12.19 2.51 -15.98
CA ILE A 44 11.20 3.50 -15.59
C ILE A 44 11.06 4.57 -16.68
N GLU A 45 12.18 5.12 -17.15
CA GLU A 45 12.21 6.20 -18.14
C GLU A 45 11.73 5.77 -19.52
N SER A 46 11.89 4.48 -19.84
CA SER A 46 11.40 3.88 -21.07
C SER A 46 9.89 3.63 -21.06
N ASP A 47 9.22 3.76 -19.90
CA ASP A 47 7.76 3.77 -19.79
C ASP A 47 7.26 5.18 -19.41
N PRO A 48 6.78 5.97 -20.40
CA PRO A 48 6.31 7.33 -20.15
C PRO A 48 5.18 7.43 -19.12
N LEU A 49 4.32 6.41 -19.02
CA LEU A 49 3.21 6.42 -18.07
C LEU A 49 3.70 6.13 -16.65
N MET A 50 4.66 5.20 -16.49
CA MET A 50 5.32 4.95 -15.21
C MET A 50 6.11 6.18 -14.75
N THR A 51 6.88 6.78 -15.66
CA THR A 51 7.63 8.01 -15.42
C THR A 51 6.72 9.13 -14.96
N VAL A 52 5.61 9.40 -15.67
CA VAL A 52 4.66 10.44 -15.29
C VAL A 52 4.05 10.16 -13.93
N LYS A 53 3.64 8.92 -13.65
CA LYS A 53 3.06 8.57 -12.34
C LYS A 53 4.07 8.73 -11.20
N ILE A 54 5.30 8.26 -11.38
CA ILE A 54 6.39 8.44 -10.41
C ILE A 54 6.68 9.93 -10.19
N LEU A 55 6.84 10.72 -11.25
CA LEU A 55 7.06 12.16 -11.14
C LEU A 55 5.87 12.88 -10.51
N LYS A 56 4.63 12.45 -10.74
CA LYS A 56 3.44 12.98 -10.05
C LYS A 56 3.51 12.69 -8.55
N VAL A 57 3.85 11.46 -8.15
CA VAL A 57 4.03 11.10 -6.74
C VAL A 57 5.15 11.95 -6.13
N ILE A 58 6.31 12.03 -6.77
CA ILE A 58 7.47 12.80 -6.30
C ILE A 58 7.17 14.29 -6.16
N ASN A 59 6.40 14.86 -7.08
CA ASN A 59 6.06 16.29 -7.04
C ASN A 59 4.81 16.60 -6.23
N SER A 60 4.18 15.60 -5.61
CA SER A 60 3.09 15.85 -4.69
C SER A 60 3.61 16.59 -3.44
N PRO A 61 2.75 17.33 -2.72
CA PRO A 61 3.11 18.02 -1.49
C PRO A 61 3.83 17.13 -0.46
N PHE A 62 3.60 15.81 -0.54
CA PHE A 62 4.33 14.75 0.17
C PHE A 62 5.84 15.02 0.28
N TYR A 63 6.53 15.37 -0.80
CA TYR A 63 8.00 15.43 -0.78
C TYR A 63 8.51 16.79 -0.31
N GLY A 64 7.61 17.74 -0.01
CA GLY A 64 7.98 19.07 0.49
C GLY A 64 9.00 19.79 -0.39
N LEU A 65 9.06 19.46 -1.68
CA LEU A 65 10.12 19.93 -2.56
C LEU A 65 9.94 21.41 -2.86
N THR A 66 10.98 22.19 -2.60
CA THR A 66 11.03 23.62 -2.96
C THR A 66 11.04 23.83 -4.47
N GLN A 67 11.49 22.82 -5.24
CA GLN A 67 11.48 22.80 -6.69
C GLN A 67 10.96 21.46 -7.21
N LYS A 68 10.13 21.51 -8.26
CA LYS A 68 9.62 20.30 -8.90
C LYS A 68 10.78 19.49 -9.52
N ILE A 69 10.78 18.19 -9.26
CA ILE A 69 11.67 17.21 -9.90
C ILE A 69 11.12 16.87 -11.29
N SER A 70 11.95 17.03 -12.31
CA SER A 70 11.56 16.87 -13.72
C SER A 70 12.09 15.58 -14.37
N SER A 71 12.89 14.77 -13.67
CA SER A 71 13.42 13.50 -14.21
C SER A 71 13.61 12.44 -13.13
N VAL A 72 13.64 11.18 -13.54
CA VAL A 72 13.79 10.03 -12.63
C VAL A 72 15.21 10.00 -12.03
N GLN A 73 16.26 10.38 -12.77
CA GLN A 73 17.61 10.48 -12.17
C GLN A 73 17.66 11.52 -11.06
N ARG A 74 17.02 12.69 -11.24
CA ARG A 74 16.95 13.68 -10.16
C ARG A 74 16.21 13.13 -8.96
N ALA A 75 15.14 12.38 -9.19
CA ALA A 75 14.43 11.69 -8.12
C ALA A 75 15.32 10.70 -7.36
N VAL A 76 16.14 9.91 -8.06
CA VAL A 76 17.12 9.00 -7.45
C VAL A 76 18.16 9.76 -6.63
N VAL A 77 18.64 10.91 -7.11
CA VAL A 77 19.59 11.74 -6.36
C VAL A 77 18.97 12.28 -5.06
N HIS A 78 17.69 12.66 -5.10
CA HIS A 78 17.00 13.24 -3.95
C HIS A 78 16.50 12.21 -2.94
N LEU A 79 16.03 11.05 -3.40
CA LEU A 79 15.31 10.08 -2.58
C LEU A 79 16.07 8.77 -2.39
N GLY A 80 17.13 8.55 -3.17
CA GLY A 80 17.82 7.27 -3.25
C GLY A 80 17.12 6.29 -4.20
N ILE A 81 17.89 5.36 -4.72
CA ILE A 81 17.40 4.39 -5.71
C ILE A 81 16.36 3.44 -5.13
N ASN A 82 16.50 3.00 -3.88
CA ASN A 82 15.57 2.07 -3.25
C ASN A 82 14.17 2.66 -3.16
N SER A 83 14.05 3.94 -2.82
CA SER A 83 12.77 4.66 -2.76
C SER A 83 12.13 4.79 -4.13
N ILE A 84 12.92 5.05 -5.17
CA ILE A 84 12.43 5.09 -6.56
C ILE A 84 12.00 3.70 -7.03
N LYS A 85 12.76 2.65 -6.70
CA LYS A 85 12.42 1.26 -6.98
C LYS A 85 11.09 0.88 -6.34
N ASN A 86 10.96 1.11 -5.03
CA ASN A 86 9.75 0.82 -4.26
C ASN A 86 8.54 1.59 -4.81
N MET A 87 8.71 2.87 -5.15
CA MET A 87 7.64 3.68 -5.76
C MET A 87 7.25 3.18 -7.15
N ALA A 88 8.22 2.79 -7.97
CA ALA A 88 7.95 2.25 -9.29
C ALA A 88 7.17 0.93 -9.19
N LEU A 89 7.50 0.07 -8.22
CA LEU A 89 6.75 -1.13 -7.88
C LEU A 89 5.33 -0.81 -7.38
N SER A 90 5.16 0.23 -6.57
CA SER A 90 3.83 0.68 -6.15
C SER A 90 2.98 1.21 -7.31
N VAL A 91 3.56 2.01 -8.20
CA VAL A 91 2.89 2.54 -9.40
C VAL A 91 2.50 1.42 -10.35
N ALA A 92 3.39 0.43 -10.48
CA ALA A 92 3.15 -0.81 -11.20
C ALA A 92 1.94 -1.57 -10.65
N ALA A 93 1.89 -1.76 -9.32
CA ALA A 93 0.82 -2.48 -8.63
C ALA A 93 -0.57 -1.88 -8.92
N ILE A 94 -0.68 -0.55 -8.95
CA ILE A 94 -1.93 0.15 -9.30
C ILE A 94 -2.43 -0.24 -10.71
N GLY A 95 -1.51 -0.52 -11.64
CA GLY A 95 -1.85 -0.94 -13.00
C GLY A 95 -2.39 -2.37 -13.13
N VAL A 96 -2.34 -3.18 -12.06
CA VAL A 96 -2.80 -4.58 -12.05
C VAL A 96 -4.30 -4.69 -11.73
N LEU A 97 -4.90 -3.62 -11.22
CA LEU A 97 -6.28 -3.68 -10.77
C LEU A 97 -7.23 -4.01 -11.93
N PRO A 98 -8.07 -5.05 -11.78
CA PRO A 98 -8.98 -5.44 -12.84
C PRO A 98 -10.00 -4.33 -13.10
N VAL A 99 -10.19 -4.00 -14.38
CA VAL A 99 -11.17 -3.00 -14.86
C VAL A 99 -12.61 -3.42 -14.52
N LYS A 100 -12.85 -4.74 -14.36
CA LYS A 100 -14.11 -5.31 -13.87
C LYS A 100 -13.78 -6.36 -12.81
N ASN A 101 -14.18 -6.09 -11.57
CA ASN A 101 -13.97 -7.01 -10.47
C ASN A 101 -15.18 -7.94 -10.31
N GLN A 102 -14.96 -9.25 -10.24
CA GLN A 102 -16.02 -10.25 -10.06
C GLN A 102 -16.42 -10.45 -8.58
N ALA A 103 -15.65 -9.90 -7.63
CA ALA A 103 -15.90 -9.98 -6.20
C ALA A 103 -16.78 -8.84 -5.64
N ASP A 104 -17.39 -8.01 -6.50
CA ASP A 104 -18.12 -6.77 -6.12
C ASP A 104 -17.25 -5.79 -5.30
N PHE A 105 -15.97 -5.75 -5.65
CA PHE A 105 -14.95 -4.94 -4.98
C PHE A 105 -14.63 -3.71 -5.83
N ASP A 106 -14.89 -2.54 -5.24
CA ASP A 106 -14.68 -1.24 -5.90
C ASP A 106 -13.19 -0.88 -5.94
N SER A 107 -12.54 -1.20 -7.06
CA SER A 107 -11.12 -0.91 -7.30
C SER A 107 -10.79 0.59 -7.17
N ARG A 108 -11.74 1.49 -7.49
CA ARG A 108 -11.52 2.95 -7.36
C ARG A 108 -11.55 3.37 -5.90
N ALA A 109 -12.53 2.91 -5.13
CA ALA A 109 -12.61 3.18 -3.70
C ALA A 109 -11.42 2.56 -2.93
N PHE A 110 -10.99 1.37 -3.35
CA PHE A 110 -9.80 0.71 -2.81
C PHE A 110 -8.52 1.51 -3.07
N LEU A 111 -8.32 2.00 -4.29
CA LEU A 111 -7.16 2.83 -4.62
C LEU A 111 -7.17 4.13 -3.85
N LEU A 112 -8.34 4.76 -3.70
CA LEU A 112 -8.45 5.97 -2.91
C LEU A 112 -8.01 5.72 -1.48
N HIS A 113 -8.48 4.64 -0.85
CA HIS A 113 -8.07 4.23 0.49
C HIS A 113 -6.55 3.99 0.57
N SER A 114 -5.99 3.26 -0.39
CA SER A 114 -4.56 2.95 -0.40
C SER A 114 -3.70 4.21 -0.53
N LEU A 115 -4.06 5.14 -1.41
CA LEU A 115 -3.33 6.39 -1.63
C LEU A 115 -3.46 7.37 -0.46
N THR A 116 -4.62 7.42 0.19
CA THR A 116 -4.79 8.23 1.41
C THR A 116 -4.03 7.62 2.58
N CYS A 117 -4.03 6.30 2.75
CA CYS A 117 -3.20 5.61 3.74
C CYS A 117 -1.70 5.87 3.50
N ALA A 118 -1.25 5.83 2.25
CA ALA A 118 0.12 6.17 1.87
C ALA A 118 0.52 7.58 2.32
N SER A 119 -0.33 8.57 2.04
CA SER A 119 -0.07 9.96 2.38
C SER A 119 -0.11 10.19 3.89
N LEU A 120 -1.11 9.63 4.57
CA LEU A 120 -1.27 9.70 6.03
C LEU A 120 -0.11 9.02 6.77
N SER A 121 0.32 7.83 6.32
CA SER A 121 1.44 7.09 6.94
C SER A 121 2.71 7.94 6.97
N LYS A 122 2.96 8.68 5.90
CA LYS A 122 4.10 9.58 5.82
C LYS A 122 3.93 10.85 6.63
N MET A 123 2.75 11.49 6.61
CA MET A 123 2.51 12.65 7.48
C MET A 123 2.74 12.31 8.96
N LEU A 124 2.32 11.11 9.37
CA LEU A 124 2.60 10.58 10.70
C LEU A 124 4.10 10.31 10.92
N ALA A 125 4.82 9.80 9.91
CA ALA A 125 6.27 9.63 9.97
C ALA A 125 7.00 10.97 10.18
N ASP A 126 6.58 12.00 9.45
CA ASP A 126 7.16 13.35 9.53
C ASP A 126 6.88 13.97 10.91
N ARG A 127 5.68 13.74 11.46
CA ARG A 127 5.34 14.09 12.85
C ARG A 127 6.28 13.42 13.86
N LEU A 128 6.66 12.16 13.63
CA LEU A 128 7.62 11.43 14.45
C LEU A 128 9.08 11.78 14.14
N HIS A 129 9.33 12.80 13.30
CA HIS A 129 10.66 13.23 12.87
C HIS A 129 11.49 12.11 12.22
N VAL A 130 10.84 11.18 11.53
CA VAL A 130 11.52 10.16 10.72
C VAL A 130 12.35 10.85 9.63
N PRO A 131 13.61 10.45 9.41
CA PRO A 131 14.44 11.04 8.36
C PRO A 131 13.78 10.97 6.97
N ALA A 132 13.94 12.03 6.17
CA ALA A 132 13.31 12.12 4.84
C ALA A 132 13.68 10.95 3.90
N GLU A 133 14.89 10.41 4.05
CA GLU A 133 15.38 9.23 3.33
C GLU A 133 14.62 7.93 3.66
N GLN A 134 14.02 7.84 4.85
CA GLN A 134 13.22 6.68 5.29
C GLN A 134 11.71 6.93 5.12
N SER A 135 11.29 8.19 5.09
CA SER A 135 9.89 8.63 4.99
C SER A 135 9.17 8.11 3.72
N SER A 136 9.90 7.80 2.65
CA SER A 136 9.33 7.16 1.45
C SER A 136 8.79 5.75 1.69
N ASP A 137 9.38 4.98 2.59
CA ASP A 137 8.93 3.61 2.89
C ASP A 137 7.57 3.61 3.58
N TYR A 138 7.24 4.67 4.33
CA TYR A 138 5.93 4.83 4.96
C TYR A 138 4.82 5.02 3.94
N PHE A 139 5.09 5.75 2.86
CA PHE A 139 4.16 5.87 1.75
C PHE A 139 3.95 4.54 1.05
N VAL A 140 5.05 3.84 0.74
CA VAL A 140 5.00 2.54 0.05
C VAL A 140 4.22 1.54 0.88
N ALA A 141 4.48 1.46 2.19
CA ALA A 141 3.74 0.61 3.11
C ALA A 141 2.25 0.97 3.11
N GLY A 142 1.89 2.25 3.29
CA GLY A 142 0.49 2.68 3.26
C GLY A 142 -0.22 2.41 1.94
N LEU A 143 0.50 2.52 0.81
CA LEU A 143 -0.04 2.22 -0.51
C LEU A 143 -0.24 0.73 -0.73
N LEU A 144 0.67 -0.13 -0.24
CA LEU A 144 0.70 -1.55 -0.58
C LEU A 144 0.10 -2.47 0.47
N HIS A 145 -0.15 -2.00 1.70
CA HIS A 145 -0.56 -2.85 2.83
C HIS A 145 -1.74 -3.77 2.53
N ASP A 146 -2.67 -3.29 1.72
CA ASP A 146 -3.93 -3.95 1.43
C ASP A 146 -3.96 -4.71 0.09
N PHE A 147 -2.82 -4.78 -0.61
CA PHE A 147 -2.77 -5.37 -1.96
C PHE A 147 -2.98 -6.90 -2.00
N GLY A 148 -2.87 -7.60 -0.87
CA GLY A 148 -3.31 -9.00 -0.77
C GLY A 148 -4.79 -9.19 -1.10
N LYS A 149 -5.63 -8.16 -0.87
CA LYS A 149 -7.06 -8.17 -1.23
C LYS A 149 -7.26 -8.29 -2.74
N ILE A 150 -6.34 -7.75 -3.53
CA ILE A 150 -6.38 -7.82 -4.99
C ILE A 150 -6.08 -9.24 -5.47
N VAL A 151 -5.15 -9.92 -4.81
CA VAL A 151 -4.86 -11.34 -5.07
C VAL A 151 -6.13 -12.17 -4.87
N PHE A 152 -6.86 -11.96 -3.77
CA PHE A 152 -8.11 -12.67 -3.54
C PHE A 152 -9.21 -12.29 -4.54
N ALA A 153 -9.38 -11.01 -4.82
CA ALA A 153 -10.38 -10.54 -5.77
C ALA A 153 -10.15 -11.06 -7.19
N GLU A 154 -8.90 -11.25 -7.61
CA GLU A 154 -8.56 -11.76 -8.94
C GLU A 154 -8.69 -13.28 -9.03
N PHE A 155 -8.15 -14.03 -8.06
CA PHE A 155 -7.99 -15.48 -8.19
C PHE A 155 -9.08 -16.31 -7.51
N ILE A 156 -9.76 -15.76 -6.52
CA ILE A 156 -10.89 -16.42 -5.84
C ILE A 156 -12.10 -15.49 -5.69
N PRO A 157 -12.54 -14.80 -6.76
CA PRO A 157 -13.55 -13.73 -6.69
C PRO A 157 -14.87 -14.16 -6.05
N THR A 158 -15.33 -15.39 -6.30
CA THR A 158 -16.60 -15.89 -5.74
C THR A 158 -16.51 -16.07 -4.23
N SER A 159 -15.44 -16.70 -3.73
CA SER A 159 -15.22 -16.89 -2.29
C SER A 159 -14.94 -15.56 -1.60
N TYR A 160 -14.12 -14.71 -2.20
CA TYR A 160 -13.79 -13.40 -1.65
C TYR A 160 -14.98 -12.45 -1.63
N GLY A 161 -15.85 -12.49 -2.65
CA GLY A 161 -17.12 -11.74 -2.64
C GLY A 161 -18.04 -12.15 -1.49
N GLN A 162 -18.05 -13.44 -1.09
CA GLN A 162 -18.79 -13.89 0.08
C GLN A 162 -18.19 -13.38 1.39
N VAL A 163 -16.85 -13.40 1.50
CA VAL A 163 -16.11 -12.83 2.64
C VAL A 163 -16.45 -11.35 2.82
N LEU A 164 -16.37 -10.55 1.75
CA LEU A 164 -16.72 -9.12 1.75
C LEU A 164 -18.17 -8.90 2.17
N LYS A 165 -19.09 -9.72 1.66
CA LYS A 165 -20.50 -9.64 2.00
C LYS A 165 -20.74 -9.93 3.49
N ILE A 166 -20.13 -10.98 4.03
CA ILE A 166 -20.26 -11.38 5.44
C ILE A 166 -19.69 -10.29 6.36
N ALA A 167 -18.47 -9.82 6.07
CA ALA A 167 -17.85 -8.74 6.84
C ALA A 167 -18.76 -7.51 6.90
N LYS A 168 -19.33 -7.10 5.74
CA LYS A 168 -20.26 -5.97 5.64
C LYS A 168 -21.58 -6.22 6.38
N GLU A 169 -22.22 -7.37 6.21
CA GLU A 169 -23.53 -7.65 6.82
C GLU A 169 -23.44 -7.83 8.34
N GLN A 170 -22.34 -8.39 8.84
CA GLN A 170 -22.12 -8.68 10.25
C GLN A 170 -21.33 -7.59 10.98
N GLN A 171 -20.79 -6.60 10.26
CA GLN A 171 -19.93 -5.54 10.81
C GLN A 171 -18.71 -6.11 11.54
N LEU A 172 -18.06 -7.11 10.93
CA LEU A 172 -16.88 -7.78 11.46
C LEU A 172 -15.62 -7.37 10.71
N ALA A 173 -14.47 -7.48 11.37
CA ALA A 173 -13.19 -7.15 10.76
C ALA A 173 -12.92 -8.10 9.60
N LEU A 174 -12.51 -7.54 8.46
CA LEU A 174 -12.36 -8.32 7.22
C LEU A 174 -11.31 -9.43 7.36
N HIS A 175 -10.17 -9.15 8.02
CA HIS A 175 -9.09 -10.13 8.20
C HIS A 175 -9.50 -11.35 9.03
N ASP A 176 -10.42 -11.18 9.98
CA ASP A 176 -10.96 -12.30 10.78
C ASP A 176 -11.80 -13.24 9.90
N ILE A 177 -12.67 -12.67 9.06
CA ILE A 177 -13.53 -13.44 8.15
C ILE A 177 -12.71 -14.12 7.05
N GLU A 178 -11.68 -13.45 6.53
CA GLU A 178 -10.72 -14.07 5.60
C GLU A 178 -10.01 -15.25 6.25
N SER A 179 -9.46 -15.07 7.45
CA SER A 179 -8.80 -16.14 8.20
C SER A 179 -9.73 -17.32 8.46
N GLU A 180 -10.98 -17.08 8.85
CA GLU A 180 -11.97 -18.12 9.10
C GLU A 180 -12.37 -18.88 7.83
N MET A 181 -12.62 -18.16 6.73
CA MET A 181 -13.19 -18.75 5.51
C MET A 181 -12.15 -19.27 4.52
N LEU A 182 -11.00 -18.61 4.46
CA LEU A 182 -9.92 -18.86 3.52
C LEU A 182 -8.70 -19.51 4.18
N GLY A 183 -8.60 -19.48 5.52
CA GLY A 183 -7.45 -20.01 6.26
C GLY A 183 -6.23 -19.08 6.31
N ILE A 184 -6.28 -17.97 5.58
CA ILE A 184 -5.28 -16.91 5.51
C ILE A 184 -5.98 -15.56 5.30
N ASP A 185 -5.35 -14.48 5.71
CA ASP A 185 -5.83 -13.12 5.48
C ASP A 185 -5.05 -12.36 4.39
N HIS A 186 -5.52 -11.17 4.06
CA HIS A 186 -4.91 -10.34 3.04
C HIS A 186 -3.55 -9.77 3.45
N SER A 187 -3.23 -9.68 4.74
CA SER A 187 -1.90 -9.24 5.20
C SER A 187 -0.84 -10.28 4.84
N GLN A 188 -1.17 -11.56 5.03
CA GLN A 188 -0.32 -12.69 4.64
C GLN A 188 -0.20 -12.82 3.11
N ALA A 189 -1.29 -12.61 2.36
CA ALA A 189 -1.23 -12.54 0.91
C ALA A 189 -0.38 -11.35 0.42
N GLY A 190 -0.52 -10.19 1.06
CA GLY A 190 0.27 -8.99 0.79
C GLY A 190 1.75 -9.18 1.07
N LYS A 191 2.11 -9.91 2.13
CA LYS A 191 3.50 -10.31 2.44
C LYS A 191 4.13 -11.10 1.31
N LEU A 192 3.48 -12.17 0.84
CA LEU A 192 4.02 -12.99 -0.26
C LEU A 192 4.19 -12.17 -1.54
N LEU A 193 3.23 -11.28 -1.80
CA LEU A 193 3.31 -10.35 -2.93
C LEU A 193 4.49 -9.38 -2.80
N ALA A 194 4.68 -8.78 -1.62
CA ALA A 194 5.79 -7.89 -1.32
C ALA A 194 7.16 -8.59 -1.44
N GLN A 195 7.25 -9.85 -0.98
CA GLN A 195 8.44 -10.69 -1.12
C GLN A 195 8.74 -10.98 -2.59
N HIS A 196 7.74 -11.39 -3.36
CA HIS A 196 7.90 -11.61 -4.79
C HIS A 196 8.37 -10.33 -5.50
N TRP A 197 7.89 -9.15 -5.08
CA TRP A 197 8.31 -7.88 -5.66
C TRP A 197 9.69 -7.40 -5.21
N GLY A 198 10.37 -8.13 -4.31
CA GLY A 198 11.70 -7.75 -3.82
C GLY A 198 11.71 -6.48 -2.98
N LEU A 199 10.63 -6.22 -2.23
CA LEU A 199 10.56 -5.12 -1.27
C LEU A 199 11.50 -5.37 -0.09
N ALA A 200 11.86 -4.30 0.62
CA ALA A 200 12.70 -4.40 1.81
C ALA A 200 11.97 -5.12 2.96
N ASP A 201 12.71 -5.84 3.80
CA ASP A 201 12.15 -6.63 4.92
C ASP A 201 11.27 -5.79 5.87
N ALA A 202 11.63 -4.52 6.09
CA ALA A 202 10.82 -3.61 6.90
C ALA A 202 9.42 -3.38 6.30
N LEU A 203 9.32 -3.24 4.97
CA LEU A 203 8.05 -3.11 4.26
C LEU A 203 7.27 -4.42 4.29
N ILE A 204 7.94 -5.54 4.01
CA ILE A 204 7.32 -6.88 4.06
C ILE A 204 6.72 -7.13 5.44
N SER A 205 7.49 -6.85 6.49
CA SER A 205 7.05 -7.03 7.89
C SER A 205 5.89 -6.11 8.25
N ALA A 206 5.95 -4.83 7.84
CA ALA A 206 4.86 -3.88 8.05
C ALA A 206 3.56 -4.31 7.35
N ILE A 207 3.64 -4.82 6.11
CA ILE A 207 2.49 -5.33 5.37
C ILE A 207 1.92 -6.60 6.02
N ASP A 208 2.77 -7.52 6.46
CA ASP A 208 2.33 -8.78 7.10
C ASP A 208 1.63 -8.55 8.46
N HIS A 209 2.01 -7.50 9.19
CA HIS A 209 1.56 -7.29 10.57
C HIS A 209 0.69 -6.05 10.76
N HIS A 210 0.13 -5.47 9.68
CA HIS A 210 -0.59 -4.19 9.76
C HIS A 210 -1.92 -4.23 10.52
N HIS A 211 -2.47 -5.41 10.83
CA HIS A 211 -3.60 -5.60 11.77
C HIS A 211 -3.15 -6.08 13.16
N SER A 212 -1.88 -6.47 13.34
CA SER A 212 -1.41 -7.05 14.61
C SER A 212 -0.82 -5.98 15.52
N ASP A 213 -0.98 -6.15 16.83
CA ASP A 213 -0.28 -5.37 17.87
C ASP A 213 1.07 -6.01 18.28
N HIS A 214 1.68 -6.85 17.43
CA HIS A 214 2.92 -7.54 17.75
C HIS A 214 4.16 -6.89 17.12
N LEU A 215 3.99 -6.22 15.98
CA LEU A 215 5.07 -5.48 15.34
C LEU A 215 5.13 -4.05 15.86
N HIS A 216 6.36 -3.61 16.09
CA HIS A 216 6.63 -2.61 17.10
C HIS A 216 7.69 -1.65 16.59
N THR A 217 7.32 -0.92 15.53
CA THR A 217 8.17 0.03 14.81
C THR A 217 7.39 1.31 14.51
N HIS A 218 8.08 2.43 14.31
CA HIS A 218 7.39 3.65 13.85
C HIS A 218 6.63 3.41 12.53
N LEU A 219 7.16 2.57 11.64
CA LEU A 219 6.50 2.23 10.37
C LEU A 219 5.16 1.52 10.59
N SER A 220 5.12 0.49 11.44
CA SER A 220 3.89 -0.23 11.77
C SER A 220 2.89 0.66 12.50
N ASP A 221 3.35 1.49 13.43
CA ASP A 221 2.50 2.39 14.21
C ASP A 221 1.85 3.46 13.29
N CYS A 222 2.63 4.07 12.39
CA CYS A 222 2.13 5.01 11.39
C CYS A 222 1.18 4.35 10.41
N LEU A 223 1.49 3.14 9.93
CA LEU A 223 0.65 2.40 8.99
C LEU A 223 -0.71 2.06 9.62
N PHE A 224 -0.70 1.53 10.84
CA PHE A 224 -1.92 1.22 11.56
C PHE A 224 -2.78 2.47 11.74
N ALA A 225 -2.20 3.54 12.29
CA ALA A 225 -2.93 4.78 12.51
C ALA A 225 -3.46 5.39 11.20
N ALA A 226 -2.66 5.41 10.14
CA ALA A 226 -3.08 5.89 8.82
C ALA A 226 -4.29 5.11 8.26
N ASN A 227 -4.29 3.79 8.41
CA ASN A 227 -5.40 2.94 8.01
C ASN A 227 -6.68 3.34 8.76
N GLN A 228 -6.62 3.44 10.09
CA GLN A 228 -7.79 3.80 10.90
C GLN A 228 -8.27 5.23 10.65
N ILE A 229 -7.36 6.20 10.44
CA ILE A 229 -7.72 7.58 10.06
C ILE A 229 -8.44 7.58 8.71
N SER A 230 -7.90 6.87 7.71
CA SER A 230 -8.51 6.82 6.37
C SER A 230 -9.92 6.22 6.41
N LYS A 231 -10.14 5.18 7.23
CA LYS A 231 -11.47 4.60 7.45
C LYS A 231 -12.41 5.57 8.17
N GLN A 232 -11.96 6.19 9.27
CA GLN A 232 -12.73 7.15 10.06
C GLN A 232 -13.20 8.36 9.23
N LEU A 233 -12.35 8.84 8.31
CA LEU A 233 -12.66 9.96 7.42
C LEU A 233 -13.39 9.56 6.13
N ALA A 234 -13.69 8.27 5.95
CA ALA A 234 -14.29 7.71 4.73
C ALA A 234 -13.52 8.10 3.45
N PHE A 235 -12.20 8.05 3.52
CA PHE A 235 -11.31 8.25 2.38
C PHE A 235 -11.16 6.92 1.65
N GLY A 236 -12.08 6.67 0.72
CA GLY A 236 -12.17 5.40 0.01
C GLY A 236 -12.72 4.28 0.89
N PHE A 237 -12.67 3.05 0.38
CA PHE A 237 -13.12 1.86 1.09
C PHE A 237 -12.42 0.63 0.55
N ALA A 238 -11.83 -0.18 1.44
CA ALA A 238 -11.09 -1.39 1.09
C ALA A 238 -11.71 -2.67 1.68
N GLY A 239 -13.04 -2.70 1.82
CA GLY A 239 -13.78 -3.90 2.21
C GLY A 239 -13.91 -4.16 3.72
N ASN A 240 -13.12 -3.48 4.57
CA ASN A 240 -13.20 -3.63 6.03
C ASN A 240 -14.14 -2.56 6.63
N PRO A 241 -15.30 -2.92 7.19
CA PRO A 241 -16.23 -1.96 7.79
C PRO A 241 -15.82 -1.50 9.20
N VAL A 242 -14.85 -2.19 9.82
CA VAL A 242 -14.45 -1.93 11.20
C VAL A 242 -13.33 -0.91 11.27
N ILE A 243 -13.54 0.11 12.09
CA ILE A 243 -12.51 1.05 12.55
C ILE A 243 -12.03 0.55 13.90
N GLU A 244 -10.74 0.23 13.97
CA GLU A 244 -10.12 -0.35 15.16
C GLU A 244 -9.56 0.77 16.05
N VAL A 245 -9.62 0.56 17.36
CA VAL A 245 -8.99 1.46 18.33
C VAL A 245 -7.48 1.34 18.20
N LEU A 246 -6.76 2.45 18.31
CA LEU A 246 -5.29 2.42 18.34
C LEU A 246 -4.81 1.56 19.52
N PRO A 247 -3.91 0.58 19.29
CA PRO A 247 -3.27 -0.16 20.35
C PRO A 247 -2.58 0.76 21.35
N ALA A 248 -2.45 0.32 22.61
CA ALA A 248 -1.88 1.15 23.68
C ALA A 248 -0.48 1.69 23.34
N ARG A 249 0.32 0.89 22.63
CA ARG A 249 1.62 1.32 22.13
C ARG A 249 1.50 2.39 21.05
N THR A 250 0.63 2.22 20.06
CA THR A 250 0.40 3.23 19.01
C THR A 250 -0.08 4.55 19.62
N VAL A 251 -0.95 4.48 20.64
CA VAL A 251 -1.36 5.66 21.44
C VAL A 251 -0.15 6.29 22.15
N GLN A 252 0.75 5.48 22.71
CA GLN A 252 1.98 5.99 23.33
C GLN A 252 2.91 6.66 22.31
N THR A 253 3.05 6.09 21.11
CA THR A 253 3.87 6.63 20.01
C THR A 253 3.39 8.03 19.60
N PHE A 254 2.08 8.24 19.49
CA PHE A 254 1.51 9.54 19.10
C PHE A 254 1.12 10.46 20.26
N GLY A 255 1.12 9.93 21.48
CA GLY A 255 0.73 10.63 22.72
C GLY A 255 -0.78 10.87 22.86
N MET A 256 -1.62 10.29 22.00
CA MET A 256 -3.07 10.57 21.98
C MET A 256 -3.89 9.48 21.26
N PRO A 257 -5.20 9.35 21.56
CA PRO A 257 -6.09 8.44 20.85
C PRO A 257 -6.38 8.93 19.41
N LEU A 258 -7.01 8.06 18.61
CA LEU A 258 -7.29 8.29 17.18
C LEU A 258 -7.99 9.61 16.91
N GLU A 259 -9.04 9.92 17.66
CA GLU A 259 -9.87 11.11 17.43
C GLU A 259 -9.08 12.40 17.69
N ALA A 260 -8.26 12.40 18.74
CA ALA A 260 -7.39 13.51 19.06
C ALA A 260 -6.29 13.69 18.02
N LEU A 261 -5.73 12.58 17.51
CA LEU A 261 -4.73 12.60 16.43
C LEU A 261 -5.31 13.20 15.15
N ILE A 262 -6.52 12.80 14.75
CA ILE A 262 -7.22 13.37 13.58
C ILE A 262 -7.45 14.87 13.75
N LEU A 263 -7.95 15.29 14.92
CA LEU A 263 -8.20 16.71 15.20
C LEU A 263 -6.93 17.55 15.12
N GLU A 264 -5.81 17.03 15.62
CA GLU A 264 -4.53 17.72 15.61
C GLU A 264 -3.91 17.79 14.20
N MET A 265 -4.10 16.75 13.38
CA MET A 265 -3.69 16.74 11.97
C MET A 265 -4.46 17.76 11.10
N GLY A 266 -5.58 18.29 11.58
CA GLY A 266 -6.34 19.36 10.94
C GLY A 266 -7.14 18.92 9.72
N ASP A 267 -7.27 19.80 8.73
CA ASP A 267 -8.01 19.51 7.51
C ASP A 267 -7.21 18.59 6.57
N LEU A 268 -7.72 17.39 6.35
CA LEU A 268 -7.13 16.36 5.50
C LEU A 268 -7.85 16.21 4.15
N SER A 269 -8.78 17.11 3.81
CA SER A 269 -9.57 17.04 2.57
C SER A 269 -8.75 17.18 1.28
N SER A 270 -7.62 17.90 1.34
CA SER A 270 -6.66 18.03 0.25
C SER A 270 -6.08 16.67 -0.16
N LEU A 271 -5.78 15.78 0.81
CA LEU A 271 -5.25 14.45 0.55
C LEU A 271 -6.19 13.62 -0.32
N LYS A 272 -7.50 13.65 -0.01
CA LYS A 272 -8.52 12.97 -0.80
C LYS A 272 -8.57 13.51 -2.22
N THR A 273 -8.48 14.82 -2.38
CA THR A 273 -8.52 15.49 -3.70
C THR A 273 -7.31 15.12 -4.55
N GLU A 274 -6.12 15.11 -3.95
CA GLU A 274 -4.88 14.73 -4.62
C GLU A 274 -4.86 13.25 -5.00
N ALA A 275 -5.31 12.37 -4.10
CA ALA A 275 -5.44 10.94 -4.37
C ALA A 275 -6.41 10.67 -5.52
N LEU A 276 -7.56 11.36 -5.57
CA LEU A 276 -8.50 11.26 -6.68
C LEU A 276 -7.88 11.70 -8.01
N ALA A 277 -7.15 12.82 -8.03
CA ALA A 277 -6.44 13.31 -9.22
C ALA A 277 -5.30 12.37 -9.69
N PHE A 278 -4.87 11.44 -8.84
CA PHE A 278 -3.91 10.39 -9.21
C PHE A 278 -4.59 9.16 -9.84
N ILE A 279 -5.84 8.88 -9.45
CA ILE A 279 -6.62 7.75 -9.93
C ILE A 279 -7.22 8.03 -11.32
N ASP A 280 -7.67 9.27 -11.53
CA ASP A 280 -8.24 9.77 -12.80
C ASP A 280 -7.16 10.06 -13.87
#